data_AF-A0A0N8T857-F1
#
_entry.id   AF-A0A0N8T857-F1
#
_cell.length_a   1.000
_cell.length_b   1.000
_cell.length_c   1.000
_cell.angle_alpha   90.00
_cell.angle_beta   90.00
_cell.angle_gamma   90.00
#
_symmetry.space_group_name_H-M   'P 1'
#
loop_
_entity.id
_entity.type
_entity.pdbx_description
1 polymer ?
#
loop_
_entity_poly.entity_id
_entity_poly.type
_entity_poly.pdbx_seq_one_letter_code
_entity_poly.pdbx_strand_id
1 'polypeptide(L)'
;FHGANALVAVAADLLALTLLTPPGEFGADVAIGSAQRFGVPLGFGGPHAAYFSTRDAFKRDMPGRLVGVSLDRHGKQALRLAMQTREQHIRREKATSNICTAQVLLANIASMYAVYHGPRGLTQIANRVHHLTAILAEGLSQLGLNAEQAYFFDSLTLHTGGRTAALHAAARARHINLREIDDQRLGLSLDETTSQSAVEVLWDIFASTGQTLPDFTALAASVKSRLPAALLRQSAILSHPVFNRYHSETELMRYLRKLADKDLALDRTMIPLGSCTMKLNAASEMIPVTWAEFGNLHPFAPAEQSAGYQQLTDELEAMLCAATGYDAISLQPNAGSQGEYAGLLAIRAYHQSRGDEHRDICLIPSSAHGTNPATANMAGMRVVVTACDARGNVDIEDLRAKALQHREQLAAIMITYPSTHGVFEEGIREICGIVHDNGGQVYIDGANMNAMVGLCAPGKFGGDVSHLNLHKTFCIPHGGGGPGVGPIGVKSHLAPFMPGHARMQRKEGAVCAAPFGSPASCRSPGCTSA
;
A
#
# COMPACT_ATOMS: atom_id res chain seq x y z
N PHE A 1 11.46 10.63 25.29
CA PHE A 1 10.06 10.45 24.84
C PHE A 1 9.16 9.95 25.95
N HIS A 2 9.40 8.78 26.54
CA HIS A 2 8.54 8.26 27.62
C HIS A 2 8.49 9.14 28.87
N GLY A 3 9.59 9.79 29.25
CA GLY A 3 9.58 10.77 30.36
C GLY A 3 8.64 11.97 30.14
N ALA A 4 8.17 12.19 28.91
CA ALA A 4 7.18 13.20 28.54
C ALA A 4 5.81 12.57 28.15
N ASN A 5 5.55 11.32 28.53
CA ASN A 5 4.35 10.55 28.18
C ASN A 5 4.07 10.42 26.67
N ALA A 6 5.12 10.47 25.84
CA ALA A 6 5.02 10.23 24.40
C ALA A 6 5.35 8.78 24.05
N LEU A 7 4.59 8.20 23.11
CA LEU A 7 4.88 6.89 22.51
C LEU A 7 5.95 7.01 21.42
N VAL A 8 6.75 5.95 21.24
CA VAL A 8 7.80 5.87 20.23
C VAL A 8 7.43 4.83 19.18
N ALA A 9 7.22 5.28 17.93
CA ALA A 9 7.06 4.42 16.78
C ALA A 9 8.33 4.44 15.92
N VAL A 10 8.79 3.26 15.48
CA VAL A 10 10.00 3.11 14.66
C VAL A 10 9.65 2.46 13.32
N ALA A 11 9.94 3.17 12.22
CA ALA A 11 9.97 2.56 10.90
C ALA A 11 11.30 1.80 10.74
N ALA A 12 11.25 0.48 10.56
CA ALA A 12 12.44 -0.36 10.48
C ALA A 12 12.36 -1.36 9.30
N ASP A 13 13.53 -1.80 8.87
CA ASP A 13 13.70 -2.74 7.76
C ASP A 13 13.91 -4.16 8.30
N LEU A 14 13.09 -5.12 7.87
CA LEU A 14 13.14 -6.49 8.40
C LEU A 14 14.47 -7.22 8.13
N LEU A 15 15.14 -6.92 7.02
CA LEU A 15 16.44 -7.51 6.71
C LEU A 15 17.54 -6.90 7.59
N ALA A 16 17.54 -5.59 7.78
CA ALA A 16 18.47 -4.93 8.70
C ALA A 16 18.30 -5.45 10.14
N LEU A 17 17.05 -5.67 10.56
CA LEU A 17 16.71 -6.20 11.89
C LEU A 17 17.13 -7.66 12.14
N THR A 18 17.65 -8.38 11.14
CA THR A 18 18.29 -9.68 11.41
C THR A 18 19.66 -9.50 12.06
N LEU A 19 20.33 -8.35 11.84
CA LEU A 19 21.66 -8.04 12.38
C LEU A 19 21.63 -6.98 13.48
N LEU A 20 20.63 -6.10 13.48
CA LEU A 20 20.53 -4.96 14.41
C LEU A 20 19.60 -5.25 15.60
N THR A 21 19.92 -4.67 16.76
CA THR A 21 19.06 -4.66 17.94
C THR A 21 17.67 -4.14 17.56
N PRO A 22 16.61 -4.94 17.68
CA PRO A 22 15.28 -4.57 17.21
C PRO A 22 14.60 -3.54 18.10
N PRO A 23 13.60 -2.79 17.57
CA PRO A 23 12.92 -1.72 18.32
C PRO A 23 12.37 -2.10 19.68
N GLY A 24 11.89 -3.34 19.85
CA GLY A 24 11.38 -3.81 21.13
C GLY A 24 12.43 -3.88 22.24
N GLU A 25 13.71 -4.07 21.91
CA GLU A 25 14.80 -4.20 22.89
C GLU A 25 15.29 -2.84 23.42
N PHE A 26 15.14 -1.77 22.65
CA PHE A 26 15.43 -0.41 23.10
C PHE A 26 14.17 0.39 23.49
N GLY A 27 13.05 -0.31 23.66
CA GLY A 27 11.85 0.24 24.29
C GLY A 27 10.84 0.91 23.36
N ALA A 28 10.91 0.76 22.05
CA ALA A 28 9.86 1.27 21.16
C ALA A 28 8.48 0.66 21.49
N ASP A 29 7.42 1.45 21.29
CA ASP A 29 6.04 1.03 21.55
C ASP A 29 5.40 0.41 20.31
N VAL A 30 5.80 0.89 19.13
CA VAL A 30 5.34 0.43 17.83
C VAL A 30 6.53 0.26 16.89
N ALA A 31 6.53 -0.81 16.10
CA ALA A 31 7.42 -0.93 14.94
C ALA A 31 6.61 -1.17 13.67
N ILE A 32 6.95 -0.42 12.62
CA ILE A 32 6.29 -0.51 11.30
C ILE A 32 7.34 -0.63 10.20
N GLY A 33 6.94 -1.07 9.03
CA GLY A 33 7.81 -1.10 7.85
C GLY A 33 7.21 -1.90 6.72
N SER A 34 7.98 -2.08 5.65
CA SER A 34 7.61 -2.93 4.53
C SER A 34 8.25 -4.31 4.66
N ALA A 35 7.49 -5.36 4.32
CA ALA A 35 8.03 -6.71 4.15
C ALA A 35 8.43 -7.02 2.70
N GLN A 36 8.46 -6.01 1.82
CA GLN A 36 8.70 -6.19 0.37
C GLN A 36 9.97 -6.98 0.07
N ARG A 37 11.11 -6.59 0.67
CA ARG A 37 12.40 -7.22 0.38
C ARG A 37 12.52 -8.67 0.88
N PHE A 38 11.49 -9.21 1.52
CA PHE A 38 11.38 -10.64 1.78
C PHE A 38 10.65 -11.33 0.62
N GLY A 39 11.30 -11.34 -0.54
CA GLY A 39 10.86 -12.14 -1.70
C GLY A 39 9.63 -11.63 -2.47
N VAL A 40 9.25 -10.35 -2.33
CA VAL A 40 8.17 -9.73 -3.11
C VAL A 40 8.78 -8.78 -4.15
N PRO A 41 8.33 -8.78 -5.44
CA PRO A 41 8.86 -7.85 -6.46
C PRO A 41 8.67 -6.37 -6.11
N LEU A 42 9.45 -5.48 -6.75
CA LEU A 42 9.32 -4.03 -6.58
C LEU A 42 7.96 -3.49 -7.04
N GLY A 43 7.44 -4.02 -8.14
CA GLY A 43 6.08 -3.78 -8.64
C GLY A 43 5.74 -2.32 -8.94
N PHE A 44 6.74 -1.49 -9.23
CA PHE A 44 6.61 -0.04 -9.41
C PHE A 44 5.82 0.65 -8.28
N GLY A 45 5.91 0.11 -7.06
CA GLY A 45 5.26 0.64 -5.86
C GLY A 45 4.47 -0.39 -5.06
N GLY A 46 4.04 -1.47 -5.67
CA GLY A 46 3.30 -2.51 -4.97
C GLY A 46 2.67 -3.57 -5.87
N PRO A 47 2.00 -4.55 -5.28
CA PRO A 47 1.57 -4.55 -3.88
C PRO A 47 2.62 -5.12 -2.92
N HIS A 48 2.72 -4.56 -1.71
CA HIS A 48 3.58 -5.05 -0.64
C HIS A 48 2.83 -5.09 0.68
N ALA A 49 3.08 -6.12 1.49
CA ALA A 49 2.59 -6.13 2.86
C ALA A 49 3.45 -5.22 3.74
N ALA A 50 2.82 -4.22 4.35
CA ALA A 50 3.41 -3.53 5.49
C ALA A 50 3.25 -4.41 6.75
N TYR A 51 4.23 -4.36 7.65
CA TYR A 51 4.10 -4.93 8.99
C TYR A 51 3.79 -3.83 10.00
N PHE A 52 3.05 -4.19 11.03
CA PHE A 52 2.76 -3.36 12.19
C PHE A 52 2.84 -4.26 13.43
N SER A 53 3.70 -3.90 14.39
CA SER A 53 3.79 -4.56 15.68
C SER A 53 3.72 -3.53 16.80
N THR A 54 3.17 -3.95 17.95
CA THR A 54 3.01 -3.08 19.12
C THR A 54 3.12 -3.91 20.40
N ARG A 55 3.26 -3.22 21.54
CA ARG A 55 3.22 -3.85 22.87
C ARG A 55 1.85 -4.47 23.14
N ASP A 56 1.81 -5.53 23.95
CA ASP A 56 0.56 -6.21 24.32
C ASP A 56 -0.49 -5.26 24.93
N ALA A 57 -0.04 -4.22 25.65
CA ALA A 57 -0.90 -3.18 26.22
C ALA A 57 -1.78 -2.46 25.19
N PHE A 58 -1.32 -2.33 23.94
CA PHE A 58 -2.02 -1.62 22.85
C PHE A 58 -2.73 -2.55 21.87
N LYS A 59 -2.80 -3.87 22.15
CA LYS A 59 -3.40 -4.84 21.22
C LYS A 59 -4.87 -4.57 20.90
N ARG A 60 -5.59 -3.86 21.78
CA ARG A 60 -6.98 -3.44 21.58
C ARG A 60 -7.12 -2.28 20.59
N ASP A 61 -6.05 -1.53 20.36
CA ASP A 61 -6.02 -0.37 19.46
C ASP A 61 -5.38 -0.70 18.11
N MET A 62 -4.94 -1.95 17.92
CA MET A 62 -4.27 -2.38 16.70
C MET A 62 -5.20 -2.26 15.48
N PRO A 63 -4.73 -1.69 14.35
CA PRO A 63 -5.50 -1.63 13.12
C PRO A 63 -5.54 -2.99 12.42
N GLY A 64 -6.64 -3.25 11.71
CA GLY A 64 -6.78 -4.41 10.83
C GLY A 64 -6.87 -5.78 11.51
N ARG A 65 -6.73 -6.81 10.68
CA ARG A 65 -6.90 -8.22 11.05
C ARG A 65 -5.75 -8.73 11.92
N LEU A 66 -6.08 -9.62 12.85
CA LEU A 66 -5.11 -10.38 13.64
C LEU A 66 -5.53 -11.85 13.69
N VAL A 67 -4.63 -12.77 13.36
CA VAL A 67 -4.86 -14.20 13.54
C VAL A 67 -4.55 -14.58 15.00
N GLY A 68 -5.46 -15.30 15.63
CA GLY A 68 -5.29 -15.85 16.98
C GLY A 68 -5.47 -17.36 17.01
N VAL A 69 -4.79 -17.99 17.96
CA VAL A 69 -4.94 -19.42 18.27
C VAL A 69 -6.18 -19.61 19.15
N SER A 70 -6.98 -20.63 18.83
CA SER A 70 -8.16 -21.05 19.59
C SER A 70 -8.30 -22.58 19.56
N LEU A 71 -9.43 -23.10 20.06
CA LEU A 71 -9.76 -24.52 20.06
C LEU A 71 -11.03 -24.77 19.24
N ASP A 72 -11.06 -25.86 18.49
CA ASP A 72 -12.27 -26.33 17.81
C ASP A 72 -13.22 -27.08 18.78
N ARG A 73 -14.37 -27.55 18.26
CA ARG A 73 -15.37 -28.31 19.04
C ARG A 73 -14.85 -29.64 19.60
N HIS A 74 -13.69 -30.12 19.14
CA HIS A 74 -13.05 -31.37 19.56
C HIS A 74 -11.82 -31.10 20.46
N GLY A 75 -11.59 -29.85 20.87
CA GLY A 75 -10.45 -29.45 21.69
C GLY A 75 -9.12 -29.39 20.94
N LYS A 76 -9.12 -29.44 19.60
CA LYS A 76 -7.90 -29.31 18.80
C LYS A 76 -7.58 -27.85 18.54
N GLN A 77 -6.28 -27.53 18.51
CA GLN A 77 -5.82 -26.18 18.19
C GLN A 77 -6.22 -25.77 16.76
N ALA A 78 -6.84 -24.60 16.63
CA ALA A 78 -7.28 -24.01 15.37
C ALA A 78 -6.94 -22.51 15.30
N LEU A 79 -6.94 -21.94 14.10
CA LEU A 79 -6.68 -20.52 13.86
C LEU A 79 -7.98 -19.81 13.48
N ARG A 80 -8.15 -18.57 13.95
CA ARG A 80 -9.24 -17.67 13.52
C ARG A 80 -8.81 -16.22 13.56
N LEU A 81 -9.57 -15.34 12.91
CA LEU A 81 -9.46 -13.92 13.17
C LEU A 81 -9.91 -13.60 14.61
N ALA A 82 -9.09 -12.84 15.33
CA ALA A 82 -9.23 -12.54 16.75
C ALA A 82 -9.46 -11.05 17.00
N MET A 83 -10.19 -10.74 18.07
CA MET A 83 -10.53 -9.36 18.47
C MET A 83 -11.18 -8.56 17.33
N GLN A 84 -12.08 -9.19 16.57
CA GLN A 84 -12.73 -8.59 15.39
C GLN A 84 -13.59 -7.37 15.72
N THR A 85 -13.95 -7.17 17.00
CA THR A 85 -14.68 -5.98 17.46
C THR A 85 -13.90 -4.69 17.25
N ARG A 86 -12.59 -4.73 16.97
CA ARG A 86 -11.79 -3.55 16.59
C ARG A 86 -12.08 -3.07 15.17
N GLU A 87 -12.55 -3.96 14.30
CA GLU A 87 -12.60 -3.75 12.86
C GLU A 87 -13.90 -3.04 12.42
N GLN A 88 -13.83 -2.38 11.26
CA GLN A 88 -14.89 -1.55 10.68
C GLN A 88 -16.27 -2.23 10.57
N HIS A 89 -16.29 -3.55 10.31
CA HIS A 89 -17.54 -4.29 10.09
C HIS A 89 -18.36 -4.50 11.37
N ILE A 90 -17.77 -4.29 12.55
CA ILE A 90 -18.47 -4.33 13.85
C ILE A 90 -18.57 -2.93 14.45
N ARG A 91 -17.45 -2.20 14.51
CA ARG A 91 -17.37 -0.94 15.26
C ARG A 91 -17.63 0.32 14.45
N ARG A 92 -17.76 0.24 13.12
CA ARG A 92 -18.10 1.36 12.23
C ARG A 92 -17.21 2.59 12.53
N GLU A 93 -17.78 3.76 12.83
CA GLU A 93 -17.04 4.99 13.16
C GLU A 93 -16.09 4.86 14.36
N LYS A 94 -16.31 3.88 15.25
CA LYS A 94 -15.46 3.63 16.44
C LYS A 94 -14.38 2.56 16.20
N ALA A 95 -14.21 2.10 14.97
CA ALA A 95 -13.18 1.14 14.61
C ALA A 95 -11.79 1.76 14.75
N THR A 96 -10.77 0.92 14.95
CA THR A 96 -9.38 1.39 15.11
C THR A 96 -8.77 1.90 13.79
N SER A 97 -9.38 1.54 12.65
CA SER A 97 -9.02 1.97 11.30
C SER A 97 -10.17 1.63 10.34
N ASN A 98 -10.22 2.31 9.19
CA ASN A 98 -11.11 1.99 8.09
C ASN A 98 -10.63 0.80 7.23
N ILE A 99 -9.44 0.23 7.51
CA ILE A 99 -8.87 -0.84 6.69
C ILE A 99 -9.81 -2.06 6.61
N CYS A 100 -10.04 -2.54 5.38
CA CYS A 100 -10.79 -3.76 5.10
C CYS A 100 -9.97 -4.73 4.24
N THR A 101 -9.85 -4.52 2.92
CA THR A 101 -8.86 -5.24 2.12
C THR A 101 -7.46 -4.78 2.53
N ALA A 102 -6.55 -5.73 2.77
CA ALA A 102 -5.17 -5.47 3.16
C ALA A 102 -4.22 -6.05 2.10
N GLN A 103 -3.17 -6.78 2.51
CA GLN A 103 -2.13 -7.31 1.62
C GLN A 103 -1.79 -8.78 1.98
N VAL A 104 -2.82 -9.61 2.16
CA VAL A 104 -2.69 -10.97 2.72
C VAL A 104 -1.81 -11.88 1.85
N LEU A 105 -2.02 -11.91 0.53
CA LEU A 105 -1.19 -12.72 -0.37
C LEU A 105 0.30 -12.38 -0.25
N LEU A 106 0.63 -11.08 -0.13
CA LEU A 106 2.01 -10.61 -0.08
C LEU A 106 2.62 -10.84 1.32
N ALA A 107 1.81 -10.76 2.37
CA ALA A 107 2.23 -11.18 3.71
C ALA A 107 2.53 -12.69 3.75
N ASN A 108 1.74 -13.50 3.05
CA ASN A 108 2.00 -14.93 2.91
C ASN A 108 3.30 -15.17 2.14
N ILE A 109 3.55 -14.49 1.01
CA ILE A 109 4.81 -14.60 0.26
C ILE A 109 6.01 -14.25 1.15
N ALA A 110 5.97 -13.11 1.85
CA ALA A 110 7.04 -12.71 2.77
C ALA A 110 7.25 -13.70 3.92
N SER A 111 6.17 -14.29 4.44
CA SER A 111 6.26 -15.34 5.46
C SER A 111 6.91 -16.62 4.92
N MET A 112 6.63 -16.99 3.67
CA MET A 112 7.20 -18.18 3.03
C MET A 112 8.67 -17.98 2.68
N TYR A 113 9.06 -16.76 2.30
CA TYR A 113 10.47 -16.37 2.18
C TYR A 113 11.20 -16.59 3.53
N ALA A 114 10.63 -16.11 4.64
CA ALA A 114 11.20 -16.34 5.97
C ALA A 114 11.21 -17.81 6.40
N VAL A 115 10.19 -18.60 6.04
CA VAL A 115 10.13 -20.05 6.30
C VAL A 115 11.23 -20.79 5.52
N TYR A 116 11.41 -20.45 4.25
CA TYR A 116 12.36 -21.11 3.37
C TYR A 116 13.81 -20.84 3.75
N HIS A 117 14.15 -19.57 4.01
CA HIS A 117 15.51 -19.18 4.39
C HIS A 117 15.82 -19.47 5.87
N GLY A 118 14.80 -19.40 6.74
CA GLY A 118 14.98 -19.52 8.18
C GLY A 118 15.89 -18.43 8.78
N PRO A 119 16.21 -18.52 10.08
CA PRO A 119 17.06 -17.53 10.74
C PRO A 119 18.47 -17.44 10.14
N ARG A 120 19.04 -18.59 9.71
CA ARG A 120 20.39 -18.65 9.14
C ARG A 120 20.47 -18.02 7.76
N GLY A 121 19.56 -18.38 6.84
CA GLY A 121 19.57 -17.85 5.47
C GLY A 121 19.32 -16.35 5.45
N LEU A 122 18.35 -15.85 6.24
CA LEU A 122 18.10 -14.41 6.33
C LEU A 122 19.30 -13.64 6.88
N THR A 123 19.96 -14.18 7.91
CA THR A 123 21.20 -13.60 8.48
C THR A 123 22.33 -13.61 7.45
N GLN A 124 22.46 -14.65 6.63
CA GLN A 124 23.45 -14.72 5.55
C GLN A 124 23.19 -13.67 4.47
N ILE A 125 21.93 -13.51 4.05
CA ILE A 125 21.53 -12.49 3.07
C ILE A 125 21.84 -11.09 3.62
N ALA A 126 21.43 -10.79 4.85
CA ALA A 126 21.69 -9.49 5.47
C ALA A 126 23.21 -9.20 5.62
N ASN A 127 23.99 -10.20 6.06
CA ASN A 127 25.44 -10.05 6.14
C ASN A 127 26.07 -9.82 4.77
N ARG A 128 25.62 -10.53 3.73
CA ARG A 128 26.12 -10.33 2.36
C ARG A 128 25.85 -8.91 1.88
N VAL A 129 24.62 -8.42 2.02
CA VAL A 129 24.25 -7.05 1.62
C VAL A 129 25.07 -6.02 2.39
N HIS A 130 25.18 -6.18 3.71
CA HIS A 130 25.98 -5.28 4.54
C HIS A 130 27.47 -5.31 4.16
N HIS A 131 28.04 -6.50 3.95
CA HIS A 131 29.45 -6.68 3.59
C HIS A 131 29.76 -6.03 2.24
N LEU A 132 28.92 -6.24 1.22
CA LEU A 132 29.06 -5.56 -0.07
C LEU A 132 28.99 -4.04 0.07
N THR A 133 28.12 -3.53 0.94
CA THR A 133 28.00 -2.09 1.21
C THR A 133 29.24 -1.54 1.90
N ALA A 134 29.82 -2.30 2.85
CA ALA A 134 31.06 -1.94 3.51
C ALA A 134 32.25 -1.96 2.52
N ILE A 135 32.33 -2.96 1.63
CA ILE A 135 33.32 -3.02 0.55
C ILE A 135 33.17 -1.78 -0.34
N LEU A 136 31.96 -1.49 -0.83
CA LEU A 136 31.68 -0.33 -1.66
C LEU A 136 32.16 0.96 -0.98
N ALA A 137 31.79 1.19 0.28
CA ALA A 137 32.19 2.36 1.04
C ALA A 137 33.71 2.48 1.22
N GLU A 138 34.42 1.37 1.48
CA GLU A 138 35.87 1.38 1.62
C GLU A 138 36.59 1.65 0.29
N GLY A 139 36.11 1.06 -0.81
CA GLY A 139 36.65 1.37 -2.13
C GLY A 139 36.38 2.81 -2.55
N LEU A 140 35.20 3.38 -2.23
CA LEU A 140 34.91 4.79 -2.45
C LEU A 140 35.84 5.70 -1.62
N SER A 141 36.14 5.32 -0.38
CA SER A 141 37.11 6.01 0.47
C SER A 141 38.51 6.04 -0.16
N GLN A 142 38.97 4.90 -0.73
CA GLN A 142 40.23 4.85 -1.50
C GLN A 142 40.21 5.74 -2.75
N LEU A 143 39.04 5.97 -3.33
CA LEU A 143 38.84 6.91 -4.43
C LEU A 143 38.72 8.37 -3.98
N GLY A 144 38.80 8.65 -2.67
CA GLY A 144 38.71 9.99 -2.10
C GLY A 144 37.27 10.46 -1.81
N LEU A 145 36.29 9.54 -1.80
CA LEU A 145 34.88 9.84 -1.54
C LEU A 145 34.36 9.05 -0.33
N ASN A 146 34.21 9.72 0.80
CA ASN A 146 33.71 9.10 2.02
C ASN A 146 32.18 9.15 2.12
N ALA A 147 31.59 8.10 2.69
CA ALA A 147 30.20 8.15 3.14
C ALA A 147 30.04 9.17 4.28
N GLU A 148 28.96 9.96 4.26
CA GLU A 148 28.66 10.92 5.33
C GLU A 148 28.32 10.20 6.65
N GLN A 149 27.66 9.04 6.58
CA GLN A 149 27.33 8.25 7.75
C GLN A 149 28.51 7.38 8.19
N ALA A 150 28.83 7.42 9.49
CA ALA A 150 29.82 6.51 10.10
C ALA A 150 29.33 5.06 10.16
N TYR A 151 28.02 4.85 10.28
CA TYR A 151 27.38 3.55 10.46
C TYR A 151 26.19 3.40 9.52
N PHE A 152 26.07 2.23 8.89
CA PHE A 152 25.03 1.95 7.90
C PHE A 152 24.82 0.44 7.76
N PHE A 153 23.61 0.06 7.32
CA PHE A 153 23.32 -1.31 6.90
C PHE A 153 23.66 -1.51 5.43
N ASP A 154 22.83 -0.98 4.52
CA ASP A 154 22.92 -1.18 3.08
C ASP A 154 22.93 0.12 2.25
N SER A 155 22.87 1.27 2.92
CA SER A 155 22.62 2.56 2.28
C SER A 155 23.67 3.60 2.66
N LEU A 156 24.16 4.34 1.66
CA LEU A 156 25.20 5.36 1.77
C LEU A 156 24.69 6.71 1.27
N THR A 157 25.15 7.80 1.90
CA THR A 157 25.07 9.15 1.34
C THR A 157 26.46 9.67 1.07
N LEU A 158 26.67 10.15 -0.16
CA LEU A 158 27.96 10.65 -0.64
C LEU A 158 27.83 12.13 -0.97
N HIS A 159 28.66 12.96 -0.32
CA HIS A 159 28.82 14.36 -0.69
C HIS A 159 29.73 14.48 -1.92
N THR A 160 29.12 14.72 -3.08
CA THR A 160 29.80 14.75 -4.38
C THR A 160 30.00 16.16 -4.93
N GLY A 161 29.42 17.18 -4.29
CA GLY A 161 29.60 18.60 -4.59
C GLY A 161 29.27 18.92 -6.05
N GLY A 162 30.06 19.77 -6.71
CA GLY A 162 29.82 20.14 -8.11
C GLY A 162 29.82 18.98 -9.13
N ARG A 163 30.22 17.76 -8.73
CA ARG A 163 30.19 16.57 -9.59
C ARG A 163 28.87 15.80 -9.53
N THR A 164 27.94 16.13 -8.63
CA THR A 164 26.70 15.37 -8.39
C THR A 164 25.93 15.08 -9.68
N ALA A 165 25.62 16.11 -10.48
CA ALA A 165 24.88 15.94 -11.73
C ALA A 165 25.62 15.08 -12.77
N ALA A 166 26.94 15.25 -12.89
CA ALA A 166 27.75 14.49 -13.84
C ALA A 166 27.85 13.00 -13.45
N LEU A 167 28.04 12.72 -12.16
CA LEU A 167 28.09 11.36 -11.63
C LEU A 167 26.73 10.66 -11.74
N HIS A 168 25.63 11.37 -11.49
CA HIS A 168 24.28 10.85 -11.68
C HIS A 168 24.03 10.49 -13.15
N ALA A 169 24.41 11.35 -14.08
CA ALA A 169 24.31 11.09 -15.51
C ALA A 169 25.19 9.91 -15.96
N ALA A 170 26.41 9.79 -15.43
CA ALA A 170 27.30 8.66 -15.70
C ALA A 170 26.72 7.33 -15.20
N ALA A 171 26.13 7.31 -14.01
CA ALA A 171 25.42 6.13 -13.49
C ALA A 171 24.24 5.74 -14.40
N ARG A 172 23.43 6.72 -14.83
CA ARG A 172 22.32 6.48 -15.76
C ARG A 172 22.79 5.93 -17.11
N ALA A 173 23.91 6.41 -17.64
CA ALA A 173 24.50 5.88 -18.87
C ALA A 173 24.97 4.41 -18.73
N ARG A 174 25.18 3.92 -17.51
CA ARG A 174 25.47 2.52 -17.18
C ARG A 174 24.22 1.74 -16.72
N HIS A 175 23.03 2.29 -16.91
CA HIS A 175 21.75 1.71 -16.47
C HIS A 175 21.63 1.51 -14.95
N ILE A 176 22.25 2.40 -14.17
CA ILE A 176 22.17 2.43 -12.71
C ILE A 176 21.45 3.70 -12.27
N ASN A 177 20.40 3.54 -11.46
CA ASN A 177 19.70 4.67 -10.86
C ASN A 177 20.22 4.91 -9.45
N LEU A 178 20.69 6.14 -9.20
CA LEU A 178 21.04 6.62 -7.86
C LEU A 178 19.97 7.59 -7.34
N ARG A 179 19.86 7.70 -6.01
CA ARG A 179 18.97 8.68 -5.40
C ARG A 179 19.65 10.04 -5.39
N GLU A 180 19.12 10.99 -6.15
CA GLU A 180 19.46 12.40 -5.94
C GLU A 180 18.84 12.87 -4.63
N ILE A 181 19.67 13.25 -3.65
CA ILE A 181 19.20 13.76 -2.35
C ILE A 181 19.02 15.27 -2.45
N ASP A 182 20.00 15.95 -3.05
CA ASP A 182 20.03 17.36 -3.37
C ASP A 182 21.11 17.62 -4.45
N ASP A 183 21.43 18.88 -4.70
CA ASP A 183 22.40 19.33 -5.71
C ASP A 183 23.86 18.96 -5.42
N GLN A 184 24.16 18.45 -4.22
CA GLN A 184 25.51 18.10 -3.77
C GLN A 184 25.65 16.66 -3.27
N ARG A 185 24.53 15.93 -3.11
CA ARG A 185 24.52 14.60 -2.48
C ARG A 185 23.82 13.54 -3.33
N LEU A 186 24.47 12.37 -3.40
CA LEU A 186 23.91 11.15 -3.98
C LEU A 186 23.71 10.09 -2.90
N GLY A 187 22.58 9.41 -2.95
CA GLY A 187 22.24 8.24 -2.13
C GLY A 187 22.33 6.96 -2.95
N LEU A 188 22.86 5.91 -2.31
CA LEU A 188 22.97 4.57 -2.87
C LEU A 188 22.43 3.57 -1.86
N SER A 189 21.71 2.56 -2.33
CA SER A 189 21.24 1.45 -1.50
C SER A 189 21.53 0.15 -2.25
N LEU A 190 22.25 -0.78 -1.62
CA LEU A 190 22.48 -2.11 -2.15
C LEU A 190 21.41 -3.09 -1.64
N ASP A 191 21.28 -4.22 -2.33
CA ASP A 191 20.27 -5.22 -2.00
C ASP A 191 20.76 -6.65 -2.30
N GLU A 192 19.89 -7.63 -2.10
CA GLU A 192 20.18 -9.06 -2.28
C GLU A 192 20.70 -9.39 -3.68
N THR A 193 20.29 -8.63 -4.70
CA THR A 193 20.66 -8.86 -6.11
C THR A 193 22.04 -8.31 -6.46
N THR A 194 22.64 -7.52 -5.58
CA THR A 194 23.92 -6.87 -5.86
C THR A 194 25.05 -7.89 -6.02
N SER A 195 25.79 -7.76 -7.13
CA SER A 195 26.96 -8.56 -7.46
C SER A 195 28.27 -7.80 -7.17
N GLN A 196 29.39 -8.52 -7.18
CA GLN A 196 30.72 -7.91 -7.21
C GLN A 196 30.87 -6.95 -8.39
N SER A 197 30.46 -7.37 -9.59
CA SER A 197 30.56 -6.54 -10.79
C SER A 197 29.78 -5.22 -10.68
N ALA A 198 28.63 -5.22 -10.00
CA ALA A 198 27.89 -3.99 -9.74
C ALA A 198 28.67 -3.02 -8.83
N VAL A 199 29.35 -3.54 -7.80
CA VAL A 199 30.21 -2.73 -6.92
C VAL A 199 31.41 -2.15 -7.69
N GLU A 200 32.05 -2.95 -8.54
CA GLU A 200 33.18 -2.48 -9.37
C GLU A 200 32.75 -1.41 -10.38
N VAL A 201 31.57 -1.57 -11.01
CA VAL A 201 31.00 -0.54 -11.90
C VAL A 201 30.69 0.74 -11.13
N LEU A 202 30.20 0.65 -9.88
CA LEU A 202 30.00 1.84 -9.05
C LEU A 202 31.34 2.54 -8.78
N TRP A 203 32.40 1.83 -8.42
CA TRP A 203 33.72 2.45 -8.27
C TRP A 203 34.21 3.12 -9.55
N ASP A 204 34.05 2.49 -10.70
CA ASP A 204 34.40 3.07 -12.01
C ASP A 204 33.65 4.39 -12.27
N ILE A 205 32.36 4.47 -11.91
CA ILE A 205 31.57 5.70 -12.03
C ILE A 205 32.11 6.84 -11.16
N PHE A 206 32.56 6.54 -9.93
CA PHE A 206 33.02 7.55 -8.97
C PHE A 206 34.51 7.88 -9.07
N ALA A 207 35.29 7.07 -9.79
CA ALA A 207 36.71 7.26 -10.00
C ALA A 207 37.01 8.47 -10.89
N SER A 208 38.12 9.14 -10.63
CA SER A 208 38.64 10.17 -11.54
C SER A 208 39.30 9.52 -12.75
N THR A 209 39.37 10.21 -13.89
CA THR A 209 39.99 9.68 -15.11
C THR A 209 41.44 9.25 -14.85
N GLY A 210 41.76 7.99 -15.16
CA GLY A 210 43.11 7.42 -14.97
C GLY A 210 43.43 7.00 -13.54
N GLN A 211 42.49 7.11 -12.59
CA GLN A 211 42.65 6.63 -11.23
C GLN A 211 42.58 5.09 -11.20
N THR A 212 43.50 4.47 -10.48
CA THR A 212 43.47 3.01 -10.25
C THR A 212 42.23 2.65 -9.44
N LEU A 213 41.45 1.67 -9.93
CA LEU A 213 40.27 1.19 -9.23
C LEU A 213 40.65 0.33 -8.02
N PRO A 214 39.81 0.28 -6.97
CA PRO A 214 40.03 -0.59 -5.82
C PRO A 214 40.01 -2.08 -6.22
N ASP A 215 40.79 -2.91 -5.52
CA ASP A 215 40.73 -4.37 -5.65
C ASP A 215 39.65 -4.95 -4.73
N PHE A 216 38.58 -5.47 -5.35
CA PHE A 216 37.48 -6.08 -4.63
C PHE A 216 37.91 -7.24 -3.74
N THR A 217 38.80 -8.13 -4.21
CA THR A 217 39.19 -9.32 -3.45
C THR A 217 40.02 -8.93 -2.23
N ALA A 218 40.92 -7.97 -2.37
CA ALA A 218 41.70 -7.44 -1.25
C ALA A 218 40.79 -6.77 -0.20
N LEU A 219 39.81 -5.97 -0.64
CA LEU A 219 38.84 -5.34 0.25
C LEU A 219 37.92 -6.36 0.93
N ALA A 220 37.40 -7.33 0.18
CA ALA A 220 36.52 -8.37 0.70
C ALA A 220 37.18 -9.19 1.83
N ALA A 221 38.50 -9.37 1.78
CA ALA A 221 39.27 -10.10 2.79
C ALA A 221 39.60 -9.28 4.05
N SER A 222 39.53 -7.94 3.99
CA SER A 222 40.06 -7.05 5.05
C SER A 222 39.02 -6.08 5.62
N VAL A 223 37.93 -5.82 4.90
CA VAL A 223 36.91 -4.85 5.32
C VAL A 223 36.26 -5.29 6.63
N LYS A 224 36.02 -4.32 7.50
CA LYS A 224 35.34 -4.52 8.77
C LYS A 224 33.87 -4.14 8.64
N SER A 225 33.02 -4.79 9.44
CA SER A 225 31.62 -4.37 9.56
C SER A 225 31.54 -2.90 10.00
N ARG A 226 30.57 -2.19 9.42
CA ARG A 226 30.22 -0.80 9.76
C ARG A 226 29.01 -0.73 10.69
N LEU A 227 28.55 -1.86 11.25
CA LEU A 227 27.54 -1.87 12.30
C LEU A 227 28.20 -1.67 13.67
N PRO A 228 27.69 -0.78 14.53
CA PRO A 228 28.21 -0.62 15.89
C PRO A 228 28.04 -1.92 16.70
N ALA A 229 29.09 -2.37 17.37
CA ALA A 229 29.06 -3.59 18.17
C ALA A 229 27.93 -3.57 19.24
N ALA A 230 27.67 -2.40 19.83
CA ALA A 230 26.61 -2.21 20.82
C ALA A 230 25.18 -2.30 20.26
N LEU A 231 25.03 -2.19 18.93
CA LEU A 231 23.74 -2.27 18.23
C LEU A 231 23.59 -3.60 17.47
N LEU A 232 24.54 -4.53 17.61
CA LEU A 232 24.42 -5.86 17.03
C LEU A 232 23.42 -6.70 17.82
N ARG A 233 22.48 -7.29 17.09
CA ARG A 233 21.46 -8.16 17.63
C ARG A 233 22.08 -9.35 18.36
N GLN A 234 21.65 -9.55 19.60
CA GLN A 234 22.01 -10.73 20.40
C GLN A 234 20.84 -11.73 20.52
N SER A 235 19.60 -11.26 20.35
CA SER A 235 18.40 -12.09 20.47
C SER A 235 18.19 -13.01 19.26
N ALA A 236 17.76 -14.24 19.52
CA ALA A 236 17.39 -15.17 18.46
C ALA A 236 16.16 -14.69 17.67
N ILE A 237 16.15 -14.98 16.37
CA ILE A 237 14.98 -14.79 15.49
C ILE A 237 14.42 -16.14 15.07
N LEU A 238 13.12 -16.16 14.77
CA LEU A 238 12.47 -17.27 14.06
C LEU A 238 12.73 -18.66 14.70
N SER A 239 12.70 -18.73 16.05
CA SER A 239 12.98 -19.96 16.80
C SER A 239 11.87 -21.03 16.68
N HIS A 240 10.67 -20.64 16.22
CA HIS A 240 9.57 -21.58 16.04
C HIS A 240 9.92 -22.64 14.98
N PRO A 241 9.55 -23.93 15.16
CA PRO A 241 9.93 -25.00 14.23
C PRO A 241 9.51 -24.78 12.77
N VAL A 242 8.46 -24.00 12.51
CA VAL A 242 8.02 -23.69 11.15
C VAL A 242 9.12 -23.05 10.30
N PHE A 243 10.02 -22.25 10.90
CA PHE A 243 11.12 -21.59 10.20
C PHE A 243 12.39 -22.44 10.09
N ASN A 244 12.34 -23.68 10.58
CA ASN A 244 13.51 -24.56 10.71
C ASN A 244 13.27 -25.96 10.10
N ARG A 245 12.18 -26.14 9.33
CA ARG A 245 11.73 -27.45 8.81
C ARG A 245 11.61 -27.55 7.29
N TYR A 246 11.52 -26.43 6.57
CA TYR A 246 11.11 -26.42 5.16
C TYR A 246 12.14 -25.69 4.29
N HIS A 247 13.41 -26.14 4.34
CA HIS A 247 14.53 -25.46 3.68
C HIS A 247 14.92 -26.07 2.34
N SER A 248 14.46 -27.28 2.01
CA SER A 248 14.52 -27.79 0.65
C SER A 248 13.30 -27.37 -0.16
N GLU A 249 13.47 -27.22 -1.47
CA GLU A 249 12.36 -26.88 -2.38
C GLU A 249 11.22 -27.90 -2.29
N THR A 250 11.54 -29.20 -2.19
CA THR A 250 10.54 -30.27 -2.05
C THR A 250 9.73 -30.13 -0.76
N GLU A 251 10.37 -29.81 0.37
CA GLU A 251 9.68 -29.61 1.65
C GLU A 251 8.77 -28.38 1.62
N LEU A 252 9.26 -27.27 1.05
CA LEU A 252 8.45 -26.05 0.93
C LEU A 252 7.26 -26.27 0.01
N MET A 253 7.44 -26.91 -1.16
CA MET A 253 6.34 -27.24 -2.07
C MET A 253 5.26 -28.08 -1.38
N ARG A 254 5.67 -29.10 -0.60
CA ARG A 254 4.73 -29.93 0.17
C ARG A 254 4.03 -29.12 1.26
N TYR A 255 4.74 -28.20 1.93
CA TYR A 255 4.14 -27.33 2.94
C TYR A 255 3.10 -26.38 2.35
N LEU A 256 3.44 -25.68 1.25
CA LEU A 256 2.53 -24.82 0.51
C LEU A 256 1.29 -25.59 0.06
N ARG A 257 1.47 -26.76 -0.55
CA ARG A 257 0.35 -27.61 -0.98
C ARG A 257 -0.55 -28.02 0.18
N LYS A 258 0.05 -28.43 1.31
CA LYS A 258 -0.70 -28.81 2.52
C LYS A 258 -1.52 -27.66 3.08
N LEU A 259 -1.04 -26.42 2.99
CA LEU A 259 -1.81 -25.25 3.40
C LEU A 259 -2.94 -24.95 2.41
N ALA A 260 -2.62 -24.92 1.11
CA ALA A 260 -3.60 -24.67 0.05
C ALA A 260 -4.76 -25.69 0.08
N ASP A 261 -4.49 -26.95 0.39
CA ASP A 261 -5.53 -27.98 0.44
C ASP A 261 -6.59 -27.77 1.54
N LYS A 262 -6.26 -27.01 2.58
CA LYS A 262 -7.17 -26.68 3.68
C LYS A 262 -8.13 -25.54 3.35
N ASP A 263 -7.82 -24.75 2.34
CA ASP A 263 -8.59 -23.56 1.98
C ASP A 263 -9.53 -23.88 0.81
N LEU A 264 -10.78 -23.42 0.92
CA LEU A 264 -11.75 -23.50 -0.17
C LEU A 264 -11.61 -22.23 -1.04
N ALA A 265 -11.25 -22.42 -2.31
CA ALA A 265 -11.01 -21.35 -3.27
C ALA A 265 -11.82 -21.56 -4.58
N LEU A 266 -11.74 -20.60 -5.50
CA LEU A 266 -12.55 -20.54 -6.72
C LEU A 266 -12.21 -21.62 -7.77
N ASP A 267 -11.08 -22.30 -7.63
CA ASP A 267 -10.72 -23.48 -8.42
C ASP A 267 -11.57 -24.72 -8.08
N ARG A 268 -12.31 -24.69 -6.96
CA ARG A 268 -13.12 -25.81 -6.48
C ARG A 268 -14.62 -25.59 -6.64
N THR A 269 -15.09 -24.40 -6.26
CA THR A 269 -16.53 -24.11 -6.21
C THR A 269 -16.80 -22.61 -6.18
N MET A 270 -18.05 -22.24 -6.42
CA MET A 270 -18.56 -20.89 -6.22
C MET A 270 -18.44 -20.48 -4.75
N ILE A 271 -17.97 -19.24 -4.51
CA ILE A 271 -17.94 -18.60 -3.18
C ILE A 271 -18.86 -17.37 -3.23
N PRO A 272 -20.17 -17.50 -2.90
CA PRO A 272 -21.17 -16.45 -3.14
C PRO A 272 -21.19 -15.40 -2.01
N LEU A 273 -20.05 -14.75 -1.75
CA LEU A 273 -19.96 -13.67 -0.76
C LEU A 273 -20.54 -12.37 -1.35
N GLY A 274 -21.69 -11.95 -0.81
CA GLY A 274 -22.29 -10.65 -1.13
C GLY A 274 -21.31 -9.50 -0.88
N SER A 275 -21.37 -8.45 -1.72
CA SER A 275 -20.45 -7.31 -1.72
C SER A 275 -18.97 -7.65 -2.02
N CYS A 276 -18.61 -8.90 -2.32
CA CYS A 276 -17.23 -9.28 -2.67
C CYS A 276 -17.00 -9.52 -4.16
N THR A 277 -18.05 -9.82 -4.95
CA THR A 277 -17.94 -10.09 -6.40
C THR A 277 -16.84 -11.12 -6.72
N MET A 278 -17.02 -12.35 -6.21
CA MET A 278 -16.08 -13.46 -6.46
C MET A 278 -16.19 -13.98 -7.90
N LYS A 279 -15.73 -13.17 -8.86
CA LYS A 279 -15.72 -13.48 -10.30
C LYS A 279 -14.44 -14.18 -10.73
N LEU A 280 -14.36 -14.54 -12.01
CA LEU A 280 -13.15 -15.08 -12.62
C LEU A 280 -11.99 -14.10 -12.49
N ASN A 281 -10.83 -14.61 -12.06
CA ASN A 281 -9.53 -13.97 -12.23
C ASN A 281 -8.82 -14.73 -13.35
N ALA A 282 -8.89 -14.24 -14.59
CA ALA A 282 -8.50 -15.05 -15.74
C ALA A 282 -6.97 -15.24 -15.80
N ALA A 283 -6.51 -16.40 -16.26
CA ALA A 283 -5.07 -16.66 -16.36
C ALA A 283 -4.34 -15.62 -17.24
N SER A 284 -4.95 -15.21 -18.36
CA SER A 284 -4.44 -14.13 -19.22
C SER A 284 -4.29 -12.80 -18.47
N GLU A 285 -5.24 -12.49 -17.58
CA GLU A 285 -5.21 -11.31 -16.70
C GLU A 285 -4.21 -11.47 -15.54
N MET A 286 -3.66 -12.66 -15.30
CA MET A 286 -2.71 -12.91 -14.20
C MET A 286 -1.25 -13.00 -14.65
N ILE A 287 -0.97 -13.47 -15.87
CA ILE A 287 0.41 -13.71 -16.36
C ILE A 287 1.32 -12.45 -16.29
N PRO A 288 0.94 -11.28 -16.83
CA PRO A 288 1.78 -10.08 -16.75
C PRO A 288 2.23 -9.55 -15.37
N VAL A 289 1.58 -9.89 -14.24
CA VAL A 289 1.97 -9.38 -12.89
C VAL A 289 3.39 -9.81 -12.54
N THR A 290 3.85 -10.93 -13.09
CA THR A 290 5.19 -11.48 -12.85
C THR A 290 6.16 -11.24 -14.00
N TRP A 291 5.80 -10.45 -15.03
CA TRP A 291 6.77 -10.03 -16.04
C TRP A 291 7.78 -9.08 -15.41
N ALA A 292 9.04 -9.15 -15.83
CA ALA A 292 10.11 -8.34 -15.26
C ALA A 292 9.85 -6.83 -15.49
N GLU A 293 9.27 -6.49 -16.63
CA GLU A 293 8.90 -5.13 -17.06
C GLU A 293 7.87 -4.48 -16.11
N PHE A 294 7.04 -5.27 -15.45
CA PHE A 294 6.11 -4.80 -14.41
C PHE A 294 6.67 -5.01 -12.98
N GLY A 295 7.23 -6.20 -12.72
CA GLY A 295 7.64 -6.61 -11.38
C GLY A 295 8.94 -5.97 -10.87
N ASN A 296 9.87 -5.61 -11.74
CA ASN A 296 11.24 -5.24 -11.35
C ASN A 296 11.54 -3.74 -11.46
N LEU A 297 10.55 -2.90 -11.79
CA LEU A 297 10.75 -1.46 -11.83
C LEU A 297 10.58 -0.83 -10.44
N HIS A 298 11.53 0.00 -10.02
CA HIS A 298 11.45 0.74 -8.76
C HIS A 298 10.43 1.88 -8.87
N PRO A 299 9.54 2.12 -7.87
CA PRO A 299 8.48 3.15 -7.93
C PRO A 299 8.96 4.57 -8.20
N PHE A 300 10.22 4.85 -7.90
CA PHE A 300 10.82 6.18 -8.07
C PHE A 300 11.85 6.24 -9.20
N ALA A 301 11.85 5.25 -10.10
CA ALA A 301 12.62 5.30 -11.34
C ALA A 301 12.30 6.58 -12.14
N PRO A 302 13.26 7.13 -12.89
CA PRO A 302 13.01 8.23 -13.82
C PRO A 302 11.84 7.94 -14.78
N ALA A 303 11.04 8.97 -15.08
CA ALA A 303 9.77 8.82 -15.81
C ALA A 303 9.95 8.19 -17.20
N GLU A 304 11.07 8.46 -17.88
CA GLU A 304 11.38 7.88 -19.19
C GLU A 304 11.64 6.37 -19.15
N GLN A 305 11.94 5.80 -17.98
CA GLN A 305 12.08 4.35 -17.78
C GLN A 305 10.74 3.66 -17.50
N SER A 306 9.67 4.43 -17.26
CA SER A 306 8.33 3.94 -16.94
C SER A 306 7.29 4.28 -18.01
N ALA A 307 7.69 4.53 -19.26
CA ALA A 307 6.78 4.93 -20.33
C ALA A 307 5.64 3.90 -20.57
N GLY A 308 5.93 2.60 -20.46
CA GLY A 308 4.90 1.55 -20.55
C GLY A 308 3.90 1.59 -19.38
N TYR A 309 4.34 1.94 -18.18
CA TYR A 309 3.44 2.19 -17.06
C TYR A 309 2.59 3.44 -17.28
N GLN A 310 3.17 4.51 -17.83
CA GLN A 310 2.41 5.73 -18.14
C GLN A 310 1.28 5.44 -19.14
N GLN A 311 1.57 4.71 -20.22
CA GLN A 311 0.54 4.31 -21.17
C GLN A 311 -0.55 3.46 -20.51
N LEU A 312 -0.15 2.47 -19.69
CA LEU A 312 -1.10 1.62 -18.95
C LEU A 312 -2.01 2.44 -18.02
N THR A 313 -1.45 3.41 -17.30
CA THR A 313 -2.23 4.27 -16.40
C THR A 313 -3.17 5.16 -17.19
N ASP A 314 -2.71 5.79 -18.28
CA ASP A 314 -3.53 6.69 -19.09
C ASP A 314 -4.73 5.96 -19.72
N GLU A 315 -4.49 4.77 -20.28
CA GLU A 315 -5.54 3.94 -20.87
C GLU A 315 -6.54 3.46 -19.81
N LEU A 316 -6.05 3.01 -18.64
CA LEU A 316 -6.90 2.58 -17.55
C LEU A 316 -7.75 3.72 -17.01
N GLU A 317 -7.16 4.90 -16.79
CA GLU A 317 -7.89 6.09 -16.35
C GLU A 317 -8.98 6.47 -17.35
N ALA A 318 -8.69 6.46 -18.66
CA ALA A 318 -9.68 6.73 -19.69
C ALA A 318 -10.85 5.73 -19.68
N MET A 319 -10.55 4.43 -19.57
CA MET A 319 -11.59 3.39 -19.47
C MET A 319 -12.45 3.54 -18.21
N LEU A 320 -11.83 3.85 -17.07
CA LEU A 320 -12.55 4.03 -15.82
C LEU A 320 -13.39 5.32 -15.83
N CYS A 321 -12.92 6.42 -16.43
CA CYS A 321 -13.73 7.61 -16.69
C CYS A 321 -14.96 7.25 -17.55
N ALA A 322 -14.77 6.51 -18.64
CA ALA A 322 -15.87 6.09 -19.52
C ALA A 322 -16.89 5.20 -18.79
N ALA A 323 -16.43 4.27 -17.95
CA ALA A 323 -17.31 3.37 -17.19
C ALA A 323 -18.09 4.06 -16.07
N THR A 324 -17.58 5.18 -15.55
CA THR A 324 -18.14 5.85 -14.35
C THR A 324 -18.81 7.18 -14.63
N GLY A 325 -18.53 7.81 -15.78
CA GLY A 325 -19.02 9.14 -16.13
C GLY A 325 -18.35 10.28 -15.35
N TYR A 326 -17.19 10.01 -14.75
CA TYR A 326 -16.31 11.01 -14.12
C TYR A 326 -15.35 11.65 -15.14
N ASP A 327 -14.71 12.73 -14.72
CA ASP A 327 -13.87 13.56 -15.59
C ASP A 327 -12.37 13.30 -15.38
N ALA A 328 -11.98 12.79 -14.20
CA ALA A 328 -10.60 12.42 -13.88
C ALA A 328 -10.55 11.20 -12.93
N ILE A 329 -9.46 10.44 -12.98
CA ILE A 329 -9.19 9.29 -12.12
C ILE A 329 -7.87 9.49 -11.40
N SER A 330 -7.77 9.01 -10.15
CA SER A 330 -6.50 8.83 -9.45
C SER A 330 -6.34 7.37 -9.03
N LEU A 331 -5.29 6.73 -9.55
CA LEU A 331 -4.93 5.33 -9.24
C LEU A 331 -4.17 5.15 -7.91
N GLN A 332 -3.81 6.24 -7.22
CA GLN A 332 -2.99 6.19 -6.01
C GLN A 332 -3.56 5.33 -4.87
N PRO A 333 -4.87 5.37 -4.52
CA PRO A 333 -5.37 4.64 -3.37
C PRO A 333 -5.35 3.12 -3.58
N ASN A 334 -4.69 2.41 -2.69
CA ASN A 334 -4.39 0.98 -2.82
C ASN A 334 -5.40 0.03 -2.13
N ALA A 335 -6.59 0.52 -1.79
CA ALA A 335 -7.72 -0.26 -1.28
C ALA A 335 -8.99 0.57 -1.37
N GLY A 336 -10.17 -0.07 -1.35
CA GLY A 336 -11.44 0.67 -1.41
C GLY A 336 -11.61 1.68 -0.26
N SER A 337 -11.23 1.28 0.96
CA SER A 337 -11.21 2.18 2.13
C SER A 337 -10.26 3.37 1.97
N GLN A 338 -9.12 3.19 1.27
CA GLN A 338 -8.22 4.29 0.93
C GLN A 338 -8.81 5.20 -0.15
N GLY A 339 -9.60 4.66 -1.07
CA GLY A 339 -10.37 5.44 -2.05
C GLY A 339 -11.45 6.30 -1.39
N GLU A 340 -12.17 5.74 -0.41
CA GLU A 340 -13.07 6.52 0.45
C GLU A 340 -12.35 7.67 1.12
N TYR A 341 -11.18 7.40 1.71
CA TYR A 341 -10.43 8.39 2.44
C TYR A 341 -9.93 9.49 1.51
N ALA A 342 -9.37 9.13 0.36
CA ALA A 342 -8.94 10.06 -0.68
C ALA A 342 -10.09 10.92 -1.20
N GLY A 343 -11.27 10.34 -1.44
CA GLY A 343 -12.44 11.07 -1.90
C GLY A 343 -12.96 12.08 -0.88
N LEU A 344 -13.05 11.71 0.40
CA LEU A 344 -13.46 12.63 1.46
C LEU A 344 -12.42 13.74 1.71
N LEU A 345 -11.11 13.44 1.60
CA LEU A 345 -10.07 14.47 1.64
C LEU A 345 -10.19 15.45 0.47
N ALA A 346 -10.49 14.97 -0.73
CA ALA A 346 -10.72 15.83 -1.89
C ALA A 346 -11.95 16.74 -1.69
N ILE A 347 -13.06 16.19 -1.18
CA ILE A 347 -14.25 16.99 -0.81
C ILE A 347 -13.91 18.04 0.25
N ARG A 348 -13.18 17.67 1.30
CA ARG A 348 -12.76 18.59 2.36
C ARG A 348 -11.89 19.72 1.82
N ALA A 349 -10.89 19.40 1.00
CA ALA A 349 -10.03 20.39 0.39
C ALA A 349 -10.79 21.32 -0.58
N TYR A 350 -11.79 20.79 -1.29
CA TYR A 350 -12.70 21.59 -2.11
C TYR A 350 -13.51 22.60 -1.28
N HIS A 351 -14.09 22.18 -0.15
CA HIS A 351 -14.77 23.10 0.77
C HIS A 351 -13.82 24.17 1.32
N GLN A 352 -12.62 23.77 1.75
CA GLN A 352 -11.60 24.71 2.23
C GLN A 352 -11.22 25.75 1.17
N SER A 353 -11.07 25.33 -0.10
CA SER A 353 -10.74 26.25 -1.20
C SER A 353 -11.79 27.34 -1.45
N ARG A 354 -13.02 27.13 -0.98
CA ARG A 354 -14.15 28.06 -1.10
C ARG A 354 -14.41 28.87 0.17
N GLY A 355 -13.59 28.69 1.22
CA GLY A 355 -13.78 29.31 2.53
C GLY A 355 -14.80 28.59 3.43
N ASP A 356 -15.29 27.43 3.03
CA ASP A 356 -16.30 26.64 3.76
C ASP A 356 -15.67 25.62 4.72
N GLU A 357 -14.61 25.99 5.46
CA GLU A 357 -13.84 25.06 6.32
C GLU A 357 -14.67 24.45 7.46
N HIS A 358 -15.78 25.08 7.82
CA HIS A 358 -16.72 24.66 8.85
C HIS A 358 -17.66 23.52 8.39
N ARG A 359 -17.63 23.14 7.10
CA ARG A 359 -18.39 22.01 6.57
C ARG A 359 -17.68 20.69 6.89
N ASP A 360 -18.13 20.01 7.93
CA ASP A 360 -17.56 18.76 8.42
C ASP A 360 -18.62 17.66 8.69
N ILE A 361 -19.91 17.89 8.40
CA ILE A 361 -20.96 16.87 8.57
C ILE A 361 -20.99 15.94 7.37
N CYS A 362 -20.88 14.63 7.63
CA CYS A 362 -21.04 13.57 6.64
C CYS A 362 -22.31 12.75 6.93
N LEU A 363 -23.28 12.83 6.03
CA LEU A 363 -24.51 12.04 6.10
C LEU A 363 -24.22 10.61 5.63
N ILE A 364 -24.61 9.61 6.42
CA ILE A 364 -24.36 8.20 6.11
C ILE A 364 -25.62 7.38 6.38
N PRO A 365 -26.23 6.73 5.38
CA PRO A 365 -27.34 5.81 5.59
C PRO A 365 -26.98 4.67 6.54
N SER A 366 -27.91 4.25 7.39
CA SER A 366 -27.70 3.13 8.32
C SER A 366 -27.32 1.82 7.63
N SER A 367 -27.67 1.66 6.35
CA SER A 367 -27.33 0.52 5.51
C SER A 367 -25.90 0.53 4.96
N ALA A 368 -25.17 1.66 5.03
CA ALA A 368 -23.84 1.79 4.46
C ALA A 368 -22.84 0.80 5.06
N HIS A 369 -21.85 0.40 4.26
CA HIS A 369 -20.75 -0.46 4.70
C HIS A 369 -20.00 0.19 5.88
N GLY A 370 -19.40 -0.63 6.75
CA GLY A 370 -18.74 -0.15 7.98
C GLY A 370 -17.49 0.71 7.73
N THR A 371 -16.91 0.64 6.53
CA THR A 371 -15.79 1.49 6.11
C THR A 371 -16.21 2.95 5.99
N ASN A 372 -17.40 3.24 5.45
CA ASN A 372 -17.88 4.61 5.23
C ASN A 372 -17.81 5.47 6.51
N PRO A 373 -18.45 5.08 7.64
CA PRO A 373 -18.39 5.86 8.88
C PRO A 373 -16.99 5.85 9.52
N ALA A 374 -16.21 4.78 9.37
CA ALA A 374 -14.82 4.75 9.84
C ALA A 374 -13.94 5.75 9.07
N THR A 375 -14.11 5.83 7.75
CA THR A 375 -13.41 6.73 6.84
C THR A 375 -13.82 8.18 7.09
N ALA A 376 -15.11 8.47 7.27
CA ALA A 376 -15.58 9.82 7.61
C ALA A 376 -14.94 10.34 8.90
N ASN A 377 -14.92 9.52 9.95
CA ASN A 377 -14.23 9.86 11.20
C ASN A 377 -12.73 10.09 10.98
N MET A 378 -12.06 9.19 10.24
CA MET A 378 -10.63 9.32 9.92
C MET A 378 -10.30 10.60 9.13
N ALA A 379 -11.20 11.05 8.25
CA ALA A 379 -11.08 12.31 7.50
C ALA A 379 -11.35 13.57 8.35
N GLY A 380 -11.75 13.40 9.61
CA GLY A 380 -12.10 14.48 10.53
C GLY A 380 -13.53 14.99 10.36
N MET A 381 -14.43 14.20 9.75
CA MET A 381 -15.84 14.55 9.58
C MET A 381 -16.70 13.98 10.71
N ARG A 382 -17.73 14.72 11.11
CA ARG A 382 -18.76 14.30 12.06
C ARG A 382 -19.85 13.51 11.32
N VAL A 383 -20.03 12.25 11.72
CA VAL A 383 -21.02 11.35 11.11
C VAL A 383 -22.42 11.65 11.63
N VAL A 384 -23.37 11.86 10.73
CA VAL A 384 -24.80 11.93 11.04
C VAL A 384 -25.50 10.80 10.27
N VAL A 385 -26.09 9.87 11.00
CA VAL A 385 -26.74 8.69 10.41
C VAL A 385 -28.10 9.08 9.84
N THR A 386 -28.40 8.69 8.60
CA THR A 386 -29.74 8.79 8.00
C THR A 386 -30.46 7.45 8.03
N ALA A 387 -31.78 7.47 8.21
CA ALA A 387 -32.61 6.28 8.32
C ALA A 387 -32.77 5.56 6.97
N CYS A 388 -33.22 4.32 7.06
CA CYS A 388 -33.73 3.57 5.92
C CYS A 388 -35.22 3.28 6.09
N ASP A 389 -35.97 3.25 5.00
CA ASP A 389 -37.39 2.88 5.00
C ASP A 389 -37.57 1.38 5.30
N ALA A 390 -38.82 0.95 5.51
CA ALA A 390 -39.14 -0.45 5.79
C ALA A 390 -38.78 -1.44 4.65
N ARG A 391 -38.49 -0.93 3.44
CA ARG A 391 -38.04 -1.71 2.28
C ARG A 391 -36.52 -1.71 2.13
N GLY A 392 -35.81 -1.03 3.04
CA GLY A 392 -34.35 -0.94 3.05
C GLY A 392 -33.75 0.10 2.10
N ASN A 393 -34.56 1.02 1.57
CA ASN A 393 -34.07 2.18 0.80
C ASN A 393 -33.65 3.30 1.76
N VAL A 394 -32.91 4.31 1.29
CA VAL A 394 -32.68 5.54 2.05
C VAL A 394 -34.02 6.24 2.30
N ASP A 395 -34.27 6.64 3.55
CA ASP A 395 -35.42 7.48 3.88
C ASP A 395 -35.15 8.91 3.41
N ILE A 396 -35.78 9.30 2.29
CA ILE A 396 -35.57 10.60 1.64
C ILE A 396 -36.05 11.75 2.52
N GLU A 397 -37.12 11.57 3.31
CA GLU A 397 -37.63 12.64 4.17
C GLU A 397 -36.73 12.85 5.39
N ASP A 398 -36.23 11.78 6.02
CA ASP A 398 -35.22 11.88 7.08
C ASP A 398 -33.92 12.49 6.55
N LEU A 399 -33.47 12.09 5.35
CA LEU A 399 -32.32 12.67 4.68
C LEU A 399 -32.51 14.18 4.46
N ARG A 400 -33.66 14.59 3.91
CA ARG A 400 -33.98 16.00 3.66
C ARG A 400 -33.99 16.81 4.94
N ALA A 401 -34.62 16.28 6.00
CA ALA A 401 -34.67 16.92 7.30
C ALA A 401 -33.26 17.14 7.88
N LYS A 402 -32.39 16.13 7.82
CA LYS A 402 -30.99 16.22 8.30
C LYS A 402 -30.12 17.12 7.44
N ALA A 403 -30.28 17.08 6.11
CA ALA A 403 -29.56 17.96 5.20
C ALA A 403 -29.92 19.43 5.48
N LEU A 404 -31.19 19.75 5.72
CA LEU A 404 -31.64 21.09 6.10
C LEU A 404 -31.14 21.49 7.49
N GLN A 405 -31.25 20.59 8.48
CA GLN A 405 -30.78 20.83 9.85
C GLN A 405 -29.28 21.15 9.89
N HIS A 406 -28.48 20.49 9.05
CA HIS A 406 -27.03 20.63 9.02
C HIS A 406 -26.54 21.46 7.82
N ARG A 407 -27.40 22.21 7.12
CA ARG A 407 -27.09 22.90 5.86
C ARG A 407 -25.77 23.68 5.87
N GLU A 408 -25.53 24.47 6.91
CA GLU A 408 -24.31 25.28 7.01
C GLU A 408 -23.05 24.43 7.22
N GLN A 409 -23.19 23.24 7.81
CA GLN A 409 -22.06 22.35 8.16
C GLN A 409 -21.98 21.12 7.24
N LEU A 410 -22.90 20.98 6.27
CA LEU A 410 -23.00 19.79 5.41
C LEU A 410 -21.80 19.74 4.46
N ALA A 411 -20.94 18.74 4.66
CA ALA A 411 -19.78 18.49 3.83
C ALA A 411 -20.09 17.48 2.72
N ALA A 412 -20.67 16.34 3.10
CA ALA A 412 -20.88 15.23 2.19
C ALA A 412 -22.05 14.32 2.58
N ILE A 413 -22.48 13.50 1.62
CA ILE A 413 -23.16 12.23 1.87
C ILE A 413 -22.27 11.09 1.35
N MET A 414 -22.26 9.94 2.05
CA MET A 414 -21.71 8.69 1.51
C MET A 414 -22.85 7.70 1.27
N ILE A 415 -23.10 7.35 0.02
CA ILE A 415 -24.13 6.37 -0.38
C ILE A 415 -23.52 5.23 -1.19
N THR A 416 -24.10 4.04 -1.09
CA THR A 416 -23.70 2.89 -1.93
C THR A 416 -24.80 2.68 -2.97
N TYR A 417 -24.44 2.59 -4.25
CA TYR A 417 -25.41 2.34 -5.32
C TYR A 417 -24.95 1.21 -6.26
N PRO A 418 -25.82 0.22 -6.59
CA PRO A 418 -27.04 -0.12 -5.85
C PRO A 418 -26.74 -0.38 -4.37
N SER A 419 -27.76 -0.33 -3.52
CA SER A 419 -27.59 -0.36 -2.06
C SER A 419 -26.91 -1.64 -1.57
N THR A 420 -26.48 -1.66 -0.31
CA THR A 420 -25.90 -2.86 0.32
C THR A 420 -26.90 -4.03 0.43
N HIS A 421 -28.21 -3.75 0.26
CA HIS A 421 -29.26 -4.75 0.13
C HIS A 421 -29.38 -5.35 -1.28
N GLY A 422 -28.64 -4.82 -2.27
CA GLY A 422 -28.69 -5.29 -3.66
C GLY A 422 -29.84 -4.71 -4.47
N VAL A 423 -30.38 -3.54 -4.08
CA VAL A 423 -31.54 -2.91 -4.72
C VAL A 423 -31.13 -1.60 -5.41
N PHE A 424 -31.64 -1.37 -6.62
CA PHE A 424 -31.54 -0.08 -7.30
C PHE A 424 -32.62 0.86 -6.76
N GLU A 425 -32.20 1.87 -6.00
CA GLU A 425 -33.11 2.88 -5.45
C GLU A 425 -33.56 3.85 -6.56
N GLU A 426 -34.87 4.09 -6.66
CA GLU A 426 -35.46 4.97 -7.68
C GLU A 426 -35.11 6.46 -7.43
N GLY A 427 -34.99 6.86 -6.17
CA GLY A 427 -34.77 8.24 -5.72
C GLY A 427 -33.31 8.73 -5.73
N ILE A 428 -32.38 8.02 -6.36
CA ILE A 428 -30.93 8.33 -6.27
C ILE A 428 -30.60 9.77 -6.72
N ARG A 429 -31.25 10.27 -7.77
CA ARG A 429 -31.04 11.65 -8.25
C ARG A 429 -31.62 12.70 -7.30
N GLU A 430 -32.74 12.39 -6.65
CA GLU A 430 -33.34 13.25 -5.64
C GLU A 430 -32.44 13.36 -4.41
N ILE A 431 -31.88 12.24 -3.96
CA ILE A 431 -30.88 12.18 -2.87
C ILE A 431 -29.69 13.08 -3.19
N CYS A 432 -29.11 12.95 -4.39
CA CYS A 432 -28.01 13.81 -4.83
C CYS A 432 -28.41 15.29 -4.83
N GLY A 433 -29.57 15.61 -5.40
CA GLY A 433 -30.11 16.98 -5.47
C GLY A 433 -30.27 17.61 -4.09
N ILE A 434 -30.86 16.90 -3.14
CA ILE A 434 -31.02 17.37 -1.75
C ILE A 434 -29.67 17.77 -1.14
N VAL A 435 -28.62 16.98 -1.36
CA VAL A 435 -27.30 17.25 -0.80
C VAL A 435 -26.64 18.43 -1.48
N HIS A 436 -26.71 18.51 -2.81
CA HIS A 436 -26.19 19.63 -3.59
C HIS A 436 -26.89 20.95 -3.26
N ASP A 437 -28.22 20.95 -3.12
CA ASP A 437 -29.03 22.12 -2.76
C ASP A 437 -28.67 22.68 -1.35
N ASN A 438 -28.11 21.83 -0.50
CA ASN A 438 -27.63 22.20 0.84
C ASN A 438 -26.10 22.38 0.91
N GLY A 439 -25.42 22.47 -0.23
CA GLY A 439 -24.00 22.81 -0.34
C GLY A 439 -23.02 21.66 -0.10
N GLY A 440 -23.51 20.43 0.09
CA GLY A 440 -22.70 19.23 0.26
C GLY A 440 -22.18 18.64 -1.05
N GLN A 441 -21.39 17.57 -0.94
CA GLN A 441 -20.90 16.75 -2.05
C GLN A 441 -21.36 15.30 -1.93
N VAL A 442 -21.50 14.60 -3.05
CA VAL A 442 -22.00 13.23 -3.11
C VAL A 442 -20.86 12.26 -3.36
N TYR A 443 -20.53 11.49 -2.33
CA TYR A 443 -19.63 10.35 -2.44
C TYR A 443 -20.46 9.08 -2.70
N ILE A 444 -20.22 8.43 -3.84
CA ILE A 444 -20.84 7.14 -4.18
C ILE A 444 -19.81 6.03 -4.00
N ASP A 445 -20.05 5.13 -3.04
CA ASP A 445 -19.32 3.89 -2.87
C ASP A 445 -19.56 2.97 -4.07
N GLY A 446 -18.52 2.77 -4.88
CA GLY A 446 -18.53 1.98 -6.10
C GLY A 446 -18.19 0.50 -5.89
N ALA A 447 -18.23 -0.04 -4.67
CA ALA A 447 -18.04 -1.47 -4.45
C ALA A 447 -19.03 -2.36 -5.22
N ASN A 448 -20.22 -1.82 -5.52
CA ASN A 448 -21.29 -2.50 -6.26
C ASN A 448 -21.33 -2.16 -7.76
N MET A 449 -20.25 -1.58 -8.32
CA MET A 449 -20.16 -1.23 -9.74
C MET A 449 -20.38 -2.40 -10.71
N ASN A 450 -20.21 -3.65 -10.27
CA ASN A 450 -20.50 -4.81 -11.12
C ASN A 450 -21.97 -4.87 -11.60
N ALA A 451 -22.90 -4.22 -10.89
CA ALA A 451 -24.28 -4.09 -11.32
C ALA A 451 -24.52 -2.88 -12.25
N MET A 452 -23.55 -1.99 -12.39
CA MET A 452 -23.70 -0.70 -13.10
C MET A 452 -22.93 -0.61 -14.42
N VAL A 453 -21.73 -1.20 -14.52
CA VAL A 453 -20.87 -1.09 -15.71
C VAL A 453 -21.66 -1.45 -16.97
N GLY A 454 -21.72 -0.51 -17.92
CA GLY A 454 -22.44 -0.66 -19.20
C GLY A 454 -23.94 -0.33 -19.15
N LEU A 455 -24.51 -0.08 -17.97
CA LEU A 455 -25.93 0.23 -17.78
C LEU A 455 -26.17 1.65 -17.26
N CYS A 456 -25.39 2.08 -16.26
CA CYS A 456 -25.45 3.41 -15.69
C CYS A 456 -24.08 3.83 -15.11
N ALA A 457 -23.93 5.11 -14.84
CA ALA A 457 -22.64 5.72 -14.49
C ALA A 457 -22.83 6.71 -13.31
N PRO A 458 -22.17 6.51 -12.15
CA PRO A 458 -22.27 7.38 -10.98
C PRO A 458 -22.19 8.89 -11.27
N GLY A 459 -21.23 9.29 -12.10
CA GLY A 459 -21.06 10.69 -12.48
C GLY A 459 -22.19 11.25 -13.37
N LYS A 460 -23.10 10.41 -13.90
CA LYS A 460 -24.25 10.85 -14.70
C LYS A 460 -25.54 11.00 -13.90
N PHE A 461 -25.58 10.55 -12.65
CA PHE A 461 -26.78 10.64 -11.80
C PHE A 461 -26.55 11.39 -10.49
N GLY A 462 -25.45 12.16 -10.40
CA GLY A 462 -25.22 13.13 -9.31
C GLY A 462 -24.04 12.81 -8.40
N GLY A 463 -23.28 11.74 -8.67
CA GLY A 463 -22.02 11.51 -7.95
C GLY A 463 -20.95 12.55 -8.30
N ASP A 464 -20.30 13.09 -7.27
CA ASP A 464 -19.14 13.97 -7.40
C ASP A 464 -17.83 13.18 -7.37
N VAL A 465 -17.80 12.11 -6.56
CA VAL A 465 -16.65 11.22 -6.42
C VAL A 465 -17.09 9.79 -6.07
N SER A 466 -16.38 8.81 -6.61
CA SER A 466 -16.49 7.41 -6.21
C SER A 466 -15.12 6.77 -6.10
N HIS A 467 -14.96 5.83 -5.18
CA HIS A 467 -13.95 4.79 -5.34
C HIS A 467 -14.49 3.60 -6.15
N LEU A 468 -13.59 2.83 -6.75
CA LEU A 468 -13.89 1.54 -7.37
C LEU A 468 -13.11 0.43 -6.66
N ASN A 469 -13.66 -0.77 -6.51
CA ASN A 469 -12.88 -1.93 -6.08
C ASN A 469 -12.42 -2.74 -7.30
N LEU A 470 -11.19 -2.51 -7.77
CA LEU A 470 -10.65 -3.31 -8.89
C LEU A 470 -10.57 -4.81 -8.56
N HIS A 471 -10.34 -5.13 -7.29
CA HIS A 471 -10.34 -6.50 -6.72
C HIS A 471 -11.73 -7.10 -6.48
N LYS A 472 -12.78 -6.43 -6.95
CA LYS A 472 -14.14 -6.96 -7.00
C LYS A 472 -14.65 -6.90 -8.44
N THR A 473 -14.86 -5.69 -8.94
CA THR A 473 -15.50 -5.47 -10.24
C THR A 473 -14.56 -5.72 -11.41
N PHE A 474 -13.25 -5.53 -11.26
CA PHE A 474 -12.28 -5.55 -12.37
C PHE A 474 -11.17 -6.60 -12.19
N CYS A 475 -11.56 -7.77 -11.69
CA CYS A 475 -10.81 -9.03 -11.76
C CYS A 475 -9.45 -9.13 -11.03
N ILE A 476 -8.99 -8.11 -10.30
CA ILE A 476 -7.82 -8.30 -9.40
C ILE A 476 -8.17 -9.40 -8.39
N PRO A 477 -7.30 -10.39 -8.14
CA PRO A 477 -7.61 -11.52 -7.25
C PRO A 477 -7.76 -11.07 -5.80
N HIS A 478 -8.72 -11.66 -5.09
CA HIS A 478 -8.97 -11.36 -3.67
C HIS A 478 -7.81 -11.73 -2.74
N GLY A 479 -6.96 -12.68 -3.14
CA GLY A 479 -5.70 -13.01 -2.45
C GLY A 479 -5.83 -13.43 -0.98
N GLY A 480 -6.99 -13.97 -0.58
CA GLY A 480 -7.28 -14.30 0.83
C GLY A 480 -7.51 -13.07 1.73
N GLY A 481 -7.70 -11.88 1.14
CA GLY A 481 -7.92 -10.62 1.85
C GLY A 481 -6.98 -9.49 1.43
N GLY A 482 -6.41 -9.54 0.23
CA GLY A 482 -5.48 -8.58 -0.35
C GLY A 482 -4.50 -9.23 -1.33
N PRO A 483 -4.11 -8.55 -2.43
CA PRO A 483 -4.11 -7.10 -2.59
C PRO A 483 -5.45 -6.49 -3.01
N GLY A 484 -5.57 -5.18 -2.76
CA GLY A 484 -6.61 -4.34 -3.35
C GLY A 484 -6.00 -3.18 -4.14
N VAL A 485 -6.83 -2.57 -4.97
CA VAL A 485 -6.65 -1.23 -5.55
C VAL A 485 -8.01 -0.54 -5.50
N GLY A 486 -8.03 0.72 -5.10
CA GLY A 486 -9.21 1.52 -4.84
C GLY A 486 -9.21 2.87 -5.54
N PRO A 487 -9.03 2.95 -6.88
CA PRO A 487 -8.91 4.23 -7.57
C PRO A 487 -10.16 5.08 -7.33
N ILE A 488 -9.98 6.40 -7.31
CA ILE A 488 -11.10 7.34 -7.24
C ILE A 488 -11.36 7.98 -8.60
N GLY A 489 -12.63 8.06 -9.00
CA GLY A 489 -13.09 8.91 -10.09
C GLY A 489 -13.80 10.13 -9.53
N VAL A 490 -13.52 11.29 -10.12
CA VAL A 490 -14.03 12.57 -9.64
C VAL A 490 -14.57 13.43 -10.76
N LYS A 491 -15.52 14.31 -10.43
CA LYS A 491 -15.92 15.42 -11.30
C LYS A 491 -14.83 16.48 -11.39
N SER A 492 -14.86 17.25 -12.48
CA SER A 492 -13.86 18.25 -12.83
C SER A 492 -13.57 19.25 -11.71
N HIS A 493 -14.56 19.65 -10.91
CA HIS A 493 -14.36 20.57 -9.78
C HIS A 493 -13.57 19.95 -8.61
N LEU A 494 -13.55 18.62 -8.49
CA LEU A 494 -12.77 17.90 -7.48
C LEU A 494 -11.38 17.46 -7.99
N ALA A 495 -11.14 17.48 -9.30
CA ALA A 495 -9.87 17.05 -9.91
C ALA A 495 -8.62 17.77 -9.34
N PRO A 496 -8.63 19.10 -9.09
CA PRO A 496 -7.49 19.79 -8.47
C PRO A 496 -7.17 19.32 -7.04
N PHE A 497 -8.10 18.61 -6.39
CA PHE A 497 -8.02 18.21 -4.99
C PHE A 497 -7.72 16.72 -4.78
N MET A 498 -7.51 15.95 -5.86
CA MET A 498 -7.09 14.54 -5.80
C MET A 498 -5.72 14.35 -5.12
N PRO A 499 -5.42 13.15 -4.58
CA PRO A 499 -4.15 12.89 -3.89
C PRO A 499 -2.92 13.27 -4.72
N GLY A 500 -1.99 14.01 -4.11
CA GLY A 500 -0.67 14.28 -4.68
C GLY A 500 0.38 13.28 -4.21
N HIS A 501 1.64 13.51 -4.56
CA HIS A 501 2.81 12.76 -4.09
C HIS A 501 4.07 13.61 -4.29
N ALA A 502 5.12 13.42 -3.49
CA ALA A 502 6.39 14.16 -3.64
C ALA A 502 7.07 14.01 -5.03
N ARG A 503 6.64 13.02 -5.82
CA ARG A 503 7.11 12.72 -7.19
C ARG A 503 6.08 13.10 -8.28
N MET A 504 4.96 13.71 -7.90
CA MET A 504 3.92 14.22 -8.80
C MET A 504 3.96 15.76 -8.82
N GLN A 505 3.20 16.37 -9.75
CA GLN A 505 3.08 17.82 -9.84
C GLN A 505 2.54 18.42 -8.53
N ARG A 506 1.47 17.83 -7.98
CA ARG A 506 0.99 18.13 -6.62
C ARG A 506 1.81 17.34 -5.62
N LYS A 507 2.59 18.02 -4.78
CA LYS A 507 3.52 17.40 -3.83
C LYS A 507 2.89 16.99 -2.49
N GLU A 508 1.69 17.46 -2.20
CA GLU A 508 1.01 17.28 -0.92
C GLU A 508 -0.21 16.37 -1.02
N GLY A 509 -0.69 15.87 0.12
CA GLY A 509 -1.93 15.09 0.20
C GLY A 509 -1.80 13.64 -0.26
N ALA A 510 -0.61 13.05 -0.18
CA ALA A 510 -0.40 11.64 -0.48
C ALA A 510 -1.18 10.75 0.50
N VAL A 511 -1.97 9.81 -0.05
CA VAL A 511 -2.70 8.78 0.72
C VAL A 511 -2.01 7.42 0.69
N CYS A 512 -1.04 7.23 -0.21
CA CYS A 512 -0.22 6.02 -0.33
C CYS A 512 1.26 6.39 -0.49
N ALA A 513 2.14 5.45 -0.16
CA ALA A 513 3.59 5.65 -0.18
C ALA A 513 4.21 5.70 -1.58
N ALA A 514 3.50 5.20 -2.60
CA ALA A 514 3.90 5.24 -4.00
C ALA A 514 2.89 6.07 -4.80
N PRO A 515 3.33 6.81 -5.83
CA PRO A 515 2.49 7.76 -6.58
C PRO A 515 1.25 7.10 -7.20
N PHE A 516 1.36 5.86 -7.66
CA PHE A 516 0.28 5.10 -8.31
C PHE A 516 -0.19 3.89 -7.50
N GLY A 517 0.08 3.86 -6.19
CA GLY A 517 -0.34 2.77 -5.31
C GLY A 517 0.32 1.43 -5.67
N SER A 518 -0.48 0.47 -6.16
CA SER A 518 -0.03 -0.87 -6.55
C SER A 518 -0.22 -1.09 -8.07
N PRO A 519 0.51 -0.36 -8.93
CA PRO A 519 0.23 -0.30 -10.36
C PRO A 519 0.48 -1.63 -11.06
N ALA A 520 1.41 -2.48 -10.57
CA ALA A 520 1.59 -3.84 -11.11
C ALA A 520 0.32 -4.71 -11.00
N SER A 521 -0.62 -4.37 -10.10
CA SER A 521 -1.92 -5.06 -10.00
C SER A 521 -2.99 -4.49 -10.94
N CYS A 522 -2.82 -3.25 -11.43
CA CYS A 522 -3.81 -2.57 -12.27
C CYS A 522 -3.62 -3.01 -13.72
N ARG A 523 -4.64 -3.57 -14.35
CA ARG A 523 -4.58 -3.92 -15.78
C ARG A 523 -5.84 -3.56 -16.53
N SER A 524 -5.65 -3.26 -17.81
CA SER A 524 -6.71 -3.29 -18.83
C SER A 524 -6.97 -4.75 -19.24
N PRO A 525 -8.23 -5.22 -19.21
CA PRO A 525 -8.60 -6.42 -19.96
C PRO A 525 -8.68 -6.07 -21.45
N GLY A 526 -7.73 -6.55 -22.25
CA GLY A 526 -7.88 -6.68 -23.69
C GLY A 526 -7.20 -5.61 -24.55
N CYS A 527 -5.97 -5.92 -24.97
CA CYS A 527 -5.41 -5.38 -26.22
C CYS A 527 -4.90 -6.50 -27.14
N THR A 528 -5.48 -7.70 -27.05
CA THR A 528 -5.17 -8.83 -27.95
C THR A 528 -6.39 -9.64 -28.40
N SER A 529 -7.59 -9.05 -28.49
CA SER A 529 -8.69 -9.61 -29.29
C SER A 529 -9.87 -8.63 -29.45
N ALA A 530 -9.81 -7.82 -30.51
CA ALA A 530 -10.96 -7.40 -31.31
C ALA A 530 -10.48 -7.29 -32.76
#